data_AF-A0A9D8WX39-F1
#
_entry.id   AF-A0A9D8WX39-F1
#
_cell.length_a   1.000
_cell.length_b   1.000
_cell.length_c   1.000
_cell.angle_alpha   90.00
_cell.angle_beta   90.00
_cell.angle_gamma   90.00
#
_symmetry.space_group_name_H-M   'P 1'
#
loop_
_entity.id
_entity.type
_entity.pdbx_description
1 polymer ?
#
loop_
_entity_poly.entity_id
_entity_poly.type
_entity_poly.pdbx_seq_one_letter_code
_entity_poly.pdbx_strand_id
1 'polypeptide(L)'
;MKGFTLIELLVVVLIIGILSAVALPQYTLAVEKARVAEAVAVIRTIANAREVYRLSNGELPQDFSLLDIDIPGIDDDGECVITKNWRYCIDVATTDAGRYNVADDKYYVISYYPFEEYKDTNVGGKFTCSPAASSSVGAFPEKICRALGDGTHPQGFNEQEYIMK
;
A
#
# COMPACT_ATOMS: atom_id res chain seq x y z
N MET A 1 -13.01 -36.47 41.22
CA MET A 1 -12.97 -35.40 40.20
C MET A 1 -12.99 -36.09 38.84
N LYS A 2 -13.99 -35.82 38.00
CA LYS A 2 -14.04 -36.34 36.63
C LYS A 2 -13.05 -35.52 35.80
N GLY A 3 -11.86 -36.06 35.58
CA GLY A 3 -10.82 -35.43 34.77
C GLY A 3 -11.11 -35.64 33.30
N PHE A 4 -10.82 -34.61 32.49
CA PHE A 4 -10.77 -34.71 31.03
C PHE A 4 -9.91 -35.90 30.62
N THR A 5 -10.37 -36.66 29.62
CA THR A 5 -9.58 -37.77 29.10
C THR A 5 -8.47 -37.24 28.18
N LEU A 6 -7.30 -37.90 28.18
CA LEU A 6 -6.18 -37.51 27.31
C LEU A 6 -6.56 -37.58 25.83
N ILE A 7 -7.47 -38.48 25.46
CA ILE A 7 -7.94 -38.63 24.09
C ILE A 7 -8.87 -37.49 23.66
N GLU A 8 -9.72 -36.97 24.56
CA GLU A 8 -10.53 -35.78 24.27
C GLU A 8 -9.65 -34.58 23.95
N LEU A 9 -8.58 -34.37 24.72
CA LEU A 9 -7.66 -33.27 24.48
C LEU A 9 -6.86 -33.46 23.17
N LEU A 10 -6.50 -34.70 22.83
CA LEU A 10 -5.77 -35.02 21.60
C LEU A 10 -6.58 -34.72 20.34
N VAL A 11 -7.86 -35.11 20.30
CA VAL A 11 -8.72 -34.82 19.14
C VAL A 11 -8.97 -33.32 18.99
N VAL A 12 -9.09 -32.58 20.09
CA VAL A 12 -9.29 -31.12 20.06
C VAL A 12 -8.08 -30.40 19.46
N VAL A 13 -6.86 -30.73 19.89
CA VAL A 13 -5.65 -30.10 19.32
C VAL A 13 -5.44 -30.46 17.85
N LEU A 14 -5.85 -31.68 17.44
CA LEU A 14 -5.82 -32.11 16.04
C LEU A 14 -6.76 -31.26 15.17
N ILE A 15 -8.00 -31.06 15.62
CA ILE A 15 -8.99 -30.25 14.89
C ILE A 15 -8.54 -28.78 14.81
N ILE A 16 -8.10 -28.19 15.93
CA ILE A 16 -7.59 -26.81 15.95
C ILE A 16 -6.37 -26.67 15.03
N GLY A 17 -5.48 -27.68 15.00
CA GLY A 17 -4.35 -27.73 14.08
C GLY A 17 -4.75 -27.59 12.62
N ILE A 18 -5.71 -28.40 12.16
CA ILE A 18 -6.21 -28.35 10.77
C ILE A 18 -6.85 -26.99 10.44
N LEU A 19 -7.71 -26.47 11.33
CA LEU A 19 -8.36 -25.18 11.13
C LEU A 19 -7.33 -24.04 11.07
N SER A 20 -6.32 -24.05 11.94
CA SER A 20 -5.29 -23.02 11.99
C SER A 20 -4.46 -22.94 10.70
N ALA A 21 -4.17 -24.09 10.06
CA ALA A 21 -3.37 -24.16 8.85
C ALA A 21 -4.01 -23.42 7.67
N VAL A 22 -5.35 -23.43 7.57
CA VAL A 22 -6.10 -22.70 6.54
C VAL A 22 -6.39 -21.26 6.96
N ALA A 23 -6.66 -21.02 8.24
CA ALA A 23 -7.06 -19.71 8.75
C ALA A 23 -5.92 -18.67 8.73
N LEU A 24 -4.68 -19.06 9.07
CA LEU A 24 -3.54 -18.14 9.15
C LEU A 24 -3.23 -17.40 7.83
N PRO A 25 -3.07 -18.06 6.67
CA PRO A 25 -2.79 -17.35 5.41
C PRO A 25 -3.95 -16.43 4.99
N GLN A 26 -5.19 -16.80 5.27
CA GLN A 26 -6.35 -15.93 4.99
C GLN A 26 -6.39 -14.71 5.91
N TYR A 27 -6.10 -14.89 7.20
CA TYR A 27 -6.05 -13.81 8.18
C TYR A 27 -4.98 -12.78 7.84
N THR A 28 -3.77 -13.23 7.50
CA THR A 28 -2.67 -12.31 7.10
C THR A 28 -3.01 -11.48 5.85
N LEU A 29 -3.67 -12.09 4.86
CA LEU A 29 -4.16 -11.37 3.67
C LEU A 29 -5.23 -10.33 4.04
N ALA A 30 -6.17 -10.67 4.92
CA ALA A 30 -7.24 -9.76 5.35
C ALA A 30 -6.69 -8.55 6.12
N VAL A 31 -5.76 -8.78 7.06
CA VAL A 31 -5.07 -7.70 7.79
C VAL A 31 -4.32 -6.79 6.83
N GLU A 32 -3.64 -7.35 5.83
CA GLU A 32 -2.88 -6.55 4.88
C GLU A 32 -3.79 -5.71 3.97
N LYS A 33 -4.94 -6.25 3.52
CA LYS A 33 -5.95 -5.47 2.80
C LYS A 33 -6.48 -4.30 3.62
N ALA A 34 -6.67 -4.48 4.92
CA ALA A 34 -7.10 -3.38 5.80
C ALA A 34 -6.03 -2.28 5.88
N ARG A 35 -4.75 -2.64 5.99
CA ARG A 35 -3.64 -1.68 5.97
C ARG A 35 -3.50 -0.96 4.63
N VAL A 36 -3.79 -1.64 3.52
CA VAL A 36 -3.82 -1.03 2.19
C VAL A 36 -4.93 0.02 2.10
N ALA A 37 -6.12 -0.29 2.62
CA ALA A 37 -7.22 0.66 2.67
C ALA A 37 -6.87 1.89 3.52
N GLU A 38 -6.17 1.70 4.64
CA GLU A 38 -5.61 2.77 5.46
C GLU A 38 -4.64 3.64 4.64
N ALA A 39 -3.68 3.03 3.92
CA ALA A 39 -2.74 3.79 3.08
C ALA A 39 -3.43 4.57 1.98
N VAL A 40 -4.41 3.98 1.28
CA VAL A 40 -5.19 4.69 0.26
C VAL A 40 -5.92 5.89 0.87
N ALA A 41 -6.47 5.78 2.08
CA ALA A 41 -7.11 6.91 2.76
C ALA A 41 -6.12 8.04 3.10
N VAL A 42 -4.92 7.68 3.55
CA VAL A 42 -3.85 8.66 3.81
C VAL A 42 -3.39 9.33 2.52
N ILE A 43 -3.12 8.57 1.46
CA ILE A 43 -2.72 9.13 0.15
C ILE A 43 -3.81 10.06 -0.40
N ARG A 44 -5.11 9.72 -0.25
CA ARG A 44 -6.20 10.63 -0.65
C ARG A 44 -6.15 11.97 0.09
N THR A 45 -5.83 11.92 1.38
CA THR A 45 -5.69 13.14 2.20
C THR A 45 -4.53 13.98 1.70
N ILE A 46 -3.38 13.35 1.44
CA ILE A 46 -2.20 14.00 0.86
C ILE A 46 -2.52 14.59 -0.52
N ALA A 47 -3.14 13.80 -1.41
CA ALA A 47 -3.52 14.23 -2.76
C ALA A 47 -4.44 15.45 -2.76
N ASN A 48 -5.42 15.50 -1.85
CA ASN A 48 -6.29 16.66 -1.69
C ASN A 48 -5.51 17.88 -1.21
N ALA A 49 -4.59 17.71 -0.26
CA ALA A 49 -3.76 18.80 0.24
C ALA A 49 -2.82 19.34 -0.85
N ARG A 50 -2.21 18.46 -1.66
CA ARG A 50 -1.40 18.82 -2.82
C ARG A 50 -2.21 19.66 -3.82
N GLU A 51 -3.45 19.27 -4.06
CA GLU A 51 -4.33 20.00 -4.97
C GLU A 51 -4.71 21.38 -4.42
N VAL A 52 -5.01 21.51 -3.12
CA VAL A 52 -5.26 22.81 -2.48
C VAL A 52 -4.03 23.73 -2.57
N TYR A 53 -2.82 23.19 -2.35
CA TYR A 53 -1.58 23.93 -2.52
C TYR A 53 -1.40 24.40 -3.97
N ARG A 54 -1.64 23.52 -4.94
CA ARG A 54 -1.53 23.83 -6.38
C ARG A 54 -2.50 24.93 -6.80
N LEU A 55 -3.75 24.90 -6.31
CA LEU A 55 -4.73 25.95 -6.59
C LEU A 55 -4.31 27.33 -6.04
N SER A 56 -3.51 27.34 -4.97
CA SER A 56 -3.05 28.58 -4.33
C SER A 56 -1.75 29.11 -4.92
N ASN A 57 -0.82 28.22 -5.30
CA ASN A 57 0.55 28.58 -5.70
C ASN A 57 0.85 28.33 -7.19
N GLY A 58 -0.03 27.64 -7.92
CA GLY A 58 0.14 27.31 -9.34
C GLY A 58 1.02 26.09 -9.62
N GLU A 59 1.69 25.54 -8.61
CA GLU A 59 2.65 24.44 -8.73
C GLU A 59 2.35 23.35 -7.69
N LEU A 60 2.73 22.09 -7.99
CA LEU A 60 2.59 20.97 -7.04
C LEU A 60 3.72 21.03 -5.98
N PRO A 61 3.42 20.73 -4.71
CA PRO A 61 4.42 20.73 -3.66
C PRO A 61 5.36 19.54 -3.82
N GLN A 62 6.65 19.77 -3.54
CA GLN A 62 7.72 18.75 -3.51
C GLN A 62 7.97 18.19 -2.11
N ASP A 63 7.39 18.84 -1.11
CA ASP A 63 7.72 18.61 0.29
C ASP A 63 6.42 18.61 1.12
N PHE A 64 6.35 17.74 2.11
CA PHE A 64 5.22 17.66 3.03
C PHE A 64 5.05 18.93 3.88
N SER A 65 6.13 19.67 4.17
CA SER A 65 6.13 20.92 4.92
C SER A 65 5.37 22.06 4.24
N LEU A 66 5.10 21.93 2.94
CA LEU A 66 4.30 22.87 2.17
C LEU A 66 2.80 22.59 2.28
N LEU A 67 2.42 21.44 2.83
CA LEU A 67 1.03 21.04 3.00
C LEU A 67 0.49 21.44 4.37
N ASP A 68 -0.73 21.96 4.39
CA ASP A 68 -1.46 22.26 5.64
C ASP A 68 -2.22 21.02 6.11
N ILE A 69 -1.50 19.92 6.38
CA ILE A 69 -2.06 18.69 6.94
C ILE A 69 -1.18 18.17 8.07
N ASP A 70 -1.84 17.67 9.12
CA ASP A 70 -1.20 16.91 10.19
C ASP A 70 -1.60 15.45 10.06
N ILE A 71 -0.62 14.56 9.95
CA ILE A 71 -0.84 13.12 9.89
C ILE A 71 -0.10 12.51 11.09
N PRO A 72 -0.73 11.62 11.86
CA PRO A 72 -0.09 11.05 13.04
C PRO A 72 1.09 10.14 12.69
N GLY A 73 2.25 10.39 13.31
CA GLY A 73 3.47 9.61 13.12
C GLY A 73 4.36 10.09 11.96
N ILE A 74 4.21 11.35 11.56
CA ILE A 74 5.14 12.05 10.68
C ILE A 74 6.22 12.72 11.53
N ASP A 75 7.47 12.31 11.35
CA ASP A 75 8.63 13.11 11.74
C ASP A 75 9.19 13.74 10.44
N ASP A 76 9.26 15.07 10.38
CA ASP A 76 9.45 15.87 9.16
C ASP A 76 10.91 15.88 8.66
N ASP A 77 11.20 15.15 7.56
CA ASP A 77 12.49 15.21 6.84
C ASP A 77 12.36 15.68 5.38
N GLY A 78 11.19 16.16 4.95
CA GLY A 78 11.02 16.98 3.73
C GLY A 78 10.64 16.27 2.42
N GLU A 79 10.69 14.95 2.31
CA GLU A 79 10.33 14.27 1.03
C GLU A 79 9.53 12.98 1.24
N CYS A 80 9.83 12.28 2.33
CA CYS A 80 9.15 11.05 2.71
C CYS A 80 8.87 11.02 4.22
N VAL A 81 7.87 10.22 4.56
CA VAL A 81 7.26 10.10 5.87
C VAL A 81 7.15 8.62 6.21
N ILE A 82 7.63 8.19 7.37
CA ILE A 82 7.64 6.78 7.75
C ILE A 82 6.74 6.54 8.95
N THR A 83 5.66 5.80 8.74
CA THR A 83 4.81 5.27 9.80
C THR A 83 5.25 3.85 10.18
N LYS A 84 4.59 3.26 11.19
CA LYS A 84 4.81 1.87 11.61
C LYS A 84 4.71 0.86 10.45
N ASN A 85 3.85 1.11 9.47
CA ASN A 85 3.55 0.16 8.39
C ASN A 85 4.00 0.66 7.02
N TRP A 86 3.93 1.97 6.77
CA TRP A 86 4.01 2.57 5.44
C TRP A 86 5.06 3.68 5.41
N ARG A 87 5.77 3.79 4.28
CA ARG A 87 6.52 4.98 3.91
C ARG A 87 5.73 5.74 2.86
N TYR A 88 5.30 6.95 3.16
CA TYR A 88 4.67 7.85 2.20
C TYR A 88 5.71 8.80 1.62
N CYS A 89 5.73 9.04 0.32
CA CYS A 89 6.62 9.99 -0.33
C CYS A 89 5.83 10.86 -1.30
N ILE A 90 6.26 12.12 -1.47
CA ILE A 90 5.74 13.02 -2.49
C ILE A 90 6.85 13.29 -3.51
N ASP A 91 6.49 13.25 -4.79
CA ASP A 91 7.28 13.70 -5.94
C ASP A 91 6.46 14.78 -6.68
N VAL A 92 7.04 15.58 -7.60
CA VAL A 92 6.26 16.37 -8.58
C VAL A 92 5.14 15.52 -9.17
N ALA A 93 5.47 14.29 -9.56
CA ALA A 93 4.65 13.42 -10.39
C ALA A 93 3.65 12.58 -9.59
N THR A 94 4.01 12.14 -8.39
CA THR A 94 3.26 11.08 -7.69
C THR A 94 3.17 11.29 -6.19
N THR A 95 2.23 10.61 -5.57
CA THR A 95 2.26 10.35 -4.13
C THR A 95 2.29 8.85 -3.92
N ASP A 96 3.35 8.38 -3.29
CA ASP A 96 3.64 6.96 -3.15
C ASP A 96 3.49 6.51 -1.71
N ALA A 97 2.97 5.31 -1.50
CA ALA A 97 3.00 4.58 -0.24
C ALA A 97 3.74 3.27 -0.44
N GLY A 98 5.01 3.24 -0.06
CA GLY A 98 5.84 2.05 -0.06
C GLY A 98 5.63 1.21 1.19
N ARG A 99 5.36 -0.07 1.01
CA ARG A 99 5.38 -1.05 2.08
C ARG A 99 6.78 -1.67 2.17
N TYR A 100 7.58 -1.16 3.10
CA TYR A 100 8.93 -1.68 3.37
C TYR A 100 8.89 -2.59 4.59
N ASN A 101 8.65 -3.88 4.40
CA ASN A 101 8.84 -4.85 5.49
C ASN A 101 10.02 -5.76 5.14
N VAL A 102 11.20 -5.39 5.66
CA VAL A 102 12.49 -6.00 5.32
C VAL A 102 12.62 -7.44 5.83
N ALA A 103 11.79 -7.83 6.79
CA ALA A 103 11.79 -9.17 7.37
C ALA A 103 11.11 -10.25 6.50
N ASP A 104 10.40 -9.88 5.43
CA ASP A 104 9.33 -10.72 4.87
C ASP A 104 9.30 -10.81 3.32
N ASP A 105 10.26 -10.21 2.60
CA ASP A 105 10.31 -10.12 1.12
C ASP A 105 9.03 -9.53 0.46
N LYS A 106 8.21 -8.81 1.24
CA LYS A 106 6.95 -8.21 0.78
C LYS A 106 7.14 -6.73 0.53
N TYR A 107 7.61 -6.41 -0.66
CA TYR A 107 7.75 -5.03 -1.12
C TYR A 107 6.75 -4.74 -2.22
N TYR A 108 5.83 -3.81 -1.96
CA TYR A 108 4.96 -3.23 -2.96
C TYR A 108 4.71 -1.76 -2.64
N VAL A 109 4.41 -1.00 -3.68
CA VAL A 109 4.20 0.44 -3.63
C VAL A 109 2.81 0.70 -4.20
N ILE A 110 2.06 1.54 -3.51
CA ILE A 110 0.81 2.10 -4.00
C ILE A 110 1.11 3.53 -4.46
N SER A 111 0.83 3.85 -5.70
CA SER A 111 1.11 5.18 -6.26
C SER A 111 -0.20 5.86 -6.65
N TYR A 112 -0.27 7.17 -6.41
CA TYR A 112 -1.36 8.02 -6.88
C TYR A 112 -0.82 9.07 -7.84
N TYR A 113 -1.45 9.15 -9.02
CA TYR A 113 -1.11 10.11 -10.06
C TYR A 113 -2.15 11.26 -10.05
N PRO A 114 -1.75 12.52 -9.82
CA PRO A 114 -2.65 13.66 -9.85
C PRO A 114 -3.38 13.77 -11.19
N PHE A 115 -4.70 13.98 -11.16
CA PHE A 115 -5.51 13.98 -12.39
C PHE A 115 -5.08 15.05 -13.39
N GLU A 116 -4.83 16.28 -12.96
CA GLU A 116 -4.52 17.38 -13.89
C GLU A 116 -3.18 17.20 -14.62
N GLU A 117 -2.18 16.63 -13.94
CA GLU A 117 -0.86 16.36 -14.52
C GLU A 117 -0.90 15.13 -15.44
N TYR A 118 -1.75 14.16 -15.12
CA TYR A 118 -1.86 12.88 -15.82
C TYR A 118 -3.18 12.72 -16.59
N LYS A 119 -3.86 13.82 -16.95
CA LYS A 119 -5.22 13.82 -17.54
C LYS A 119 -5.28 13.12 -18.91
N ASP A 120 -4.17 13.15 -19.63
CA ASP A 120 -4.01 12.53 -20.95
C ASP A 120 -3.53 11.08 -20.86
N THR A 121 -3.44 10.54 -19.64
CA THR A 121 -3.02 9.16 -19.37
C THR A 121 -4.14 8.39 -18.69
N ASN A 122 -4.09 7.06 -18.78
CA ASN A 122 -5.09 6.21 -18.13
C ASN A 122 -4.89 6.07 -16.60
N VAL A 123 -3.84 6.69 -16.03
CA VAL A 123 -3.54 6.66 -14.58
C VAL A 123 -3.99 7.92 -13.86
N GLY A 124 -4.34 9.00 -14.57
CA GLY A 124 -4.75 10.25 -13.96
C GLY A 124 -5.91 10.07 -12.99
N GLY A 125 -5.71 10.47 -11.73
CA GLY A 125 -6.70 10.33 -10.65
C GLY A 125 -6.90 8.91 -10.14
N LYS A 126 -6.06 7.94 -10.53
CA LYS A 126 -6.16 6.54 -10.12
C LYS A 126 -5.04 6.13 -9.16
N PHE A 127 -5.34 5.11 -8.37
CA PHE A 127 -4.37 4.40 -7.55
C PHE A 127 -3.81 3.22 -8.33
N THR A 128 -2.50 3.12 -8.39
CA THR A 128 -1.80 1.98 -8.98
C THR A 128 -1.06 1.23 -7.89
N CYS A 129 -0.73 -0.03 -8.17
CA CYS A 129 0.03 -0.86 -7.25
C CYS A 129 1.09 -1.64 -8.00
N SER A 130 2.35 -1.43 -7.62
CA SER A 130 3.48 -2.12 -8.23
C SER A 130 4.24 -2.89 -7.16
N PRO A 131 4.52 -4.19 -7.34
CA PRO A 131 5.53 -4.82 -6.50
C PRO A 131 6.91 -4.16 -6.76
N ALA A 132 7.79 -4.07 -5.77
CA ALA A 132 9.12 -3.44 -5.95
C ALA A 132 10.12 -4.43 -6.58
N ALA A 133 10.99 -3.95 -7.48
CA ALA A 133 11.76 -4.70 -8.48
C ALA A 133 12.88 -5.63 -7.99
N SER A 134 12.56 -6.70 -7.27
CA SER A 134 13.43 -7.87 -7.19
C SER A 134 12.72 -9.11 -7.72
N SER A 135 13.41 -9.83 -8.59
CA SER A 135 13.07 -10.97 -9.45
C SER A 135 12.42 -12.22 -8.80
N SER A 136 11.82 -12.07 -7.63
CA SER A 136 11.11 -13.10 -6.88
C SER A 136 9.94 -12.50 -6.10
N VAL A 137 9.14 -11.66 -6.76
CA VAL A 137 7.88 -11.17 -6.17
C VAL A 137 7.01 -12.39 -5.88
N GLY A 138 6.92 -12.80 -4.62
CA GLY A 138 6.08 -13.92 -4.22
C GLY A 138 4.61 -13.68 -4.60
N ALA A 139 3.79 -14.73 -4.57
CA ALA A 139 2.35 -14.64 -4.89
C ALA A 139 1.54 -13.71 -3.95
N PHE A 140 2.14 -13.17 -2.89
CA PHE A 140 1.45 -12.36 -1.89
C PHE A 140 1.31 -10.88 -2.31
N PRO A 141 2.38 -10.12 -2.62
CA PRO A 141 2.24 -8.76 -3.17
C PRO A 141 1.33 -8.67 -4.40
N GLU A 142 1.40 -9.66 -5.31
CA GLU A 142 0.56 -9.70 -6.50
C GLU A 142 -0.94 -9.80 -6.16
N LYS A 143 -1.31 -10.64 -5.19
CA LYS A 143 -2.70 -10.77 -4.72
C LYS A 143 -3.22 -9.49 -4.09
N ILE A 144 -2.36 -8.73 -3.41
CA ILE A 144 -2.71 -7.43 -2.84
C ILE A 144 -2.96 -6.42 -3.96
N CYS A 145 -2.03 -6.28 -4.89
CA CYS A 145 -2.17 -5.32 -5.99
C CYS A 145 -3.39 -5.64 -6.88
N ARG A 146 -3.66 -6.92 -7.16
CA ARG A 146 -4.89 -7.33 -7.88
C ARG A 146 -6.17 -6.97 -7.15
N ALA A 147 -6.16 -6.93 -5.83
CA ALA A 147 -7.34 -6.55 -5.04
C ALA A 147 -7.63 -5.04 -5.06
N LEU A 148 -6.66 -4.19 -5.44
CA LEU A 148 -6.84 -2.74 -5.57
C LEU A 148 -7.53 -2.30 -6.88
N GLY A 149 -7.60 -3.19 -7.87
CA GLY A 149 -8.65 -3.13 -8.89
C GLY A 149 -8.42 -2.28 -10.14
N ASP A 150 -7.41 -1.41 -10.27
CA ASP A 150 -7.27 -0.64 -11.53
C ASP A 150 -5.87 -0.03 -11.79
N GLY A 151 -4.82 -0.85 -11.81
CA GLY A 151 -3.49 -0.35 -12.21
C GLY A 151 -2.34 -1.15 -11.63
N THR A 152 -2.34 -2.48 -11.76
CA THR A 152 -1.10 -3.22 -11.48
C THR A 152 -0.08 -2.85 -12.54
N HIS A 153 0.94 -2.05 -12.22
CA HIS A 153 2.09 -1.89 -13.10
C HIS A 153 2.86 -3.22 -13.08
N PRO A 154 2.95 -3.96 -14.20
CA PRO A 154 3.78 -5.16 -14.23
C PRO A 154 5.24 -4.74 -14.15
N GLN A 155 6.00 -5.44 -13.32
CA GLN A 155 7.45 -5.31 -13.21
C GLN A 155 8.10 -5.44 -14.60
N GLY A 156 8.87 -4.42 -14.99
CA GLY A 156 9.65 -4.43 -16.24
C GLY A 156 9.08 -3.62 -17.41
N PHE A 157 8.05 -2.80 -17.21
CA PHE A 157 7.53 -1.89 -18.24
C PHE A 157 7.91 -0.44 -17.98
N ASN A 158 8.52 0.15 -18.99
CA ASN A 158 8.92 1.55 -19.17
C ASN A 158 7.71 2.50 -19.06
N GLU A 159 7.79 3.49 -18.15
CA GLU A 159 6.76 4.52 -17.89
C GLU A 159 6.21 5.18 -19.18
N GLN A 160 7.04 5.30 -20.21
CA GLN A 160 6.67 5.92 -21.49
C GLN A 160 5.55 5.20 -22.26
N GLU A 161 5.32 3.90 -22.04
CA GLU A 161 4.30 3.15 -22.79
C GLU A 161 2.86 3.45 -22.32
N TYR A 162 2.70 4.02 -21.12
CA TYR A 162 1.40 4.35 -20.51
C TYR A 162 1.09 5.85 -20.50
N ILE A 163 2.09 6.70 -20.71
CA ILE A 163 1.95 8.17 -20.78
C ILE A 163 1.30 8.63 -22.10
N MET A 164 1.17 7.75 -23.10
CA MET A 164 0.80 8.09 -24.49
C MET A 164 -0.36 7.25 -25.08
N LYS A 165 -1.38 6.88 -24.29
CA LYS A 165 -2.59 6.21 -24.80
C LYS A 165 -3.88 6.86 -24.35
#